data_AF-A0A939F6F9-F1
#
_entry.id   AF-A0A939F6F9-F1
#
_cell.length_a   1.000
_cell.length_b   1.000
_cell.length_c   1.000
_cell.angle_alpha   90.00
_cell.angle_beta   90.00
_cell.angle_gamma   90.00
#
_symmetry.space_group_name_H-M   'P 1'
#
loop_
_entity.id
_entity.type
_entity.pdbx_description
1 polymer ?
#
loop_
_entity_poly.entity_id
_entity_poly.type
_entity_poly.pdbx_seq_one_letter_code
_entity_poly.pdbx_strand_id
1 'polypeptide(L)'
;MSAMPQEGDLAQEAEVVWLESTEDLDYVRQALDKVNTRKGKPRYERDGRLIGYSNLLPKAPRSADSGLFARRTFYLLPHDRPNRPDDPECPYKVGSPLEAVDPRTVEPGKTGAKTARSQATAEIVPAGS
;
A
#
# COMPACT_ATOMS: atom_id res chain seq x y z
N MET A 1 -0.85 15.60 -2.22
CA MET A 1 -2.03 15.23 -1.42
C MET A 1 -2.48 13.86 -1.89
N SER A 2 -2.42 12.87 -1.01
CA SER A 2 -2.74 11.48 -1.36
C SER A 2 -3.79 10.97 -0.37
N ALA A 3 -4.79 10.27 -0.88
CA ALA A 3 -5.94 9.80 -0.11
C ALA A 3 -5.89 8.29 0.11
N MET A 4 -6.57 7.81 1.16
CA MET A 4 -6.85 6.40 1.34
C MET A 4 -7.77 5.91 0.21
N PRO A 5 -7.41 4.84 -0.52
CA PRO A 5 -8.24 4.35 -1.61
C PRO A 5 -9.53 3.68 -1.11
N GLN A 6 -10.63 3.94 -1.79
CA GLN A 6 -11.87 3.15 -1.68
C GLN A 6 -12.06 2.29 -2.95
N GLU A 7 -12.86 1.23 -2.90
CA GLU A 7 -13.04 0.31 -4.04
C GLU A 7 -13.49 1.04 -5.32
N GLY A 8 -14.34 2.07 -5.20
CA GLY A 8 -14.77 2.90 -6.33
C GLY A 8 -13.62 3.64 -7.03
N ASP A 9 -12.59 4.06 -6.27
CA ASP A 9 -11.40 4.71 -6.84
C ASP A 9 -10.51 3.73 -7.61
N LEU A 10 -10.63 2.44 -7.30
CA LEU A 10 -9.79 1.36 -7.82
C LEU A 10 -10.43 0.62 -9.00
N ALA A 11 -11.72 0.87 -9.29
CA ALA A 11 -12.48 0.16 -10.31
C ALA A 11 -11.88 0.20 -11.73
N GLN A 12 -10.94 1.11 -11.98
CA GLN A 12 -10.28 1.28 -13.27
C GLN A 12 -8.87 0.68 -13.33
N GLU A 13 -8.43 -0.03 -12.29
CA GLU A 13 -7.17 -0.74 -12.29
C GLU A 13 -7.21 -1.94 -13.23
N ALA A 14 -6.15 -2.10 -14.03
CA ALA A 14 -5.96 -3.25 -14.90
C ALA A 14 -5.11 -4.33 -14.22
N GLU A 15 -4.06 -3.92 -13.52
CA GLU A 15 -3.07 -4.80 -12.89
C GLU A 15 -2.36 -4.05 -11.76
N VAL A 16 -1.78 -4.82 -10.85
CA VAL A 16 -0.82 -4.34 -9.85
C VAL A 16 0.57 -4.85 -10.24
N VAL A 17 1.53 -3.94 -10.28
CA VAL A 17 2.93 -4.22 -10.59
C VAL A 17 3.75 -4.03 -9.32
N TRP A 18 4.37 -5.12 -8.86
CA TRP A 18 5.34 -5.09 -7.77
C TRP A 18 6.74 -4.88 -8.34
N LEU A 19 7.50 -3.97 -7.73
CA LEU A 19 8.88 -3.64 -8.11
C LEU A 19 9.91 -4.55 -7.42
N GLU A 20 9.48 -5.27 -6.39
CA GLU A 20 10.26 -6.26 -5.66
C GLU A 20 9.35 -7.36 -5.08
N SER A 21 9.93 -8.40 -4.48
CA SER A 21 9.15 -9.42 -3.79
C SER A 21 8.44 -8.85 -2.57
N THR A 22 7.16 -9.20 -2.42
CA THR A 22 6.33 -8.82 -1.27
C THR A 22 6.10 -9.98 -0.30
N GLU A 23 6.69 -11.15 -0.57
CA GLU A 23 6.42 -12.39 0.18
C GLU A 23 6.72 -12.25 1.66
N ASP A 24 7.79 -11.53 2.02
CA ASP A 24 8.26 -11.31 3.39
C ASP A 24 7.81 -9.97 4.00
N LEU A 25 7.11 -9.13 3.22
CA LEU A 25 6.58 -7.87 3.74
C LEU A 25 5.28 -8.13 4.51
N ASP A 26 5.29 -7.85 5.82
CA ASP A 26 4.09 -7.97 6.65
C ASP A 26 2.93 -7.13 6.14
N TYR A 27 3.25 -5.92 5.68
CA TYR A 27 2.31 -4.98 5.10
C TYR A 27 3.02 -4.09 4.07
N VAL A 28 2.22 -3.44 3.23
CA VAL A 28 2.62 -2.24 2.48
C VAL A 28 1.62 -1.13 2.79
N ARG A 29 2.06 0.13 2.75
CA ARG A 29 1.14 1.28 2.76
C ARG A 29 0.58 1.46 1.36
N GLN A 30 -0.68 1.85 1.25
CA GLN A 30 -1.28 2.21 -0.04
C GLN A 30 -1.74 3.68 -0.07
N ALA A 31 -1.75 4.27 -1.25
CA ALA A 31 -2.29 5.61 -1.45
C ALA A 31 -2.68 5.84 -2.91
N LEU A 32 -3.55 6.81 -3.17
CA LEU A 32 -3.82 7.31 -4.52
C LEU A 32 -2.88 8.48 -4.86
N ASP A 33 -2.14 8.35 -5.96
CA ASP A 33 -1.34 9.41 -6.58
C ASP A 33 -2.02 9.96 -7.83
N LYS A 34 -1.95 11.28 -7.99
CA LYS A 34 -2.36 11.95 -9.23
C LYS A 34 -1.16 12.00 -10.19
N VAL A 35 -1.26 11.31 -11.32
CA VAL A 35 -0.18 11.18 -12.32
C VAL A 35 -0.67 11.46 -13.74
N ASN A 36 0.26 11.77 -14.64
CA ASN A 36 -0.05 12.14 -16.03
C ASN A 36 -0.24 10.93 -16.97
N THR A 37 0.10 9.71 -16.52
CA THR A 37 0.12 8.48 -17.32
C THR A 37 -0.76 7.39 -16.70
N ARG A 38 -1.43 6.61 -17.56
CA ARG A 38 -2.23 5.43 -17.13
C ARG A 38 -1.37 4.24 -16.74
N LYS A 39 -0.17 4.12 -17.30
CA LYS A 39 0.68 2.94 -17.19
C LYS A 39 2.15 3.32 -17.00
N GLY A 40 2.92 2.34 -16.56
CA GLY A 40 4.36 2.46 -16.32
C GLY A 40 4.65 3.04 -14.93
N LYS A 41 5.90 2.88 -14.49
CA LYS A 41 6.34 3.34 -13.17
C LYS A 41 6.08 4.83 -13.02
N PRO A 42 5.22 5.26 -12.07
CA PRO A 42 4.97 6.68 -11.86
C PRO A 42 6.23 7.36 -11.30
N ARG A 43 6.36 8.67 -11.53
CA ARG A 43 7.30 9.48 -10.77
C ARG A 43 6.91 9.41 -9.30
N TYR A 44 7.87 9.10 -8.43
CA TYR A 44 7.64 8.91 -7.01
C TYR A 44 8.57 9.83 -6.23
N GLU A 45 7.99 10.82 -5.55
CA GLU A 45 8.71 11.89 -4.84
C GLU A 45 8.41 11.91 -3.34
N ARG A 46 7.67 10.92 -2.84
CA ARG A 46 7.38 10.82 -1.42
C ARG A 46 8.59 10.24 -0.69
N ASP A 47 8.67 10.54 0.60
CA ASP A 47 9.58 9.83 1.49
C ASP A 47 9.29 8.32 1.46
N GLY A 48 10.36 7.55 1.63
CA GLY A 48 10.30 6.10 1.58
C GLY A 48 10.50 5.53 0.18
N ARG A 49 10.12 4.27 0.04
CA ARG A 49 10.43 3.45 -1.12
C ARG A 49 9.16 2.93 -1.77
N LEU A 50 9.04 3.14 -3.08
CA LEU A 50 7.96 2.60 -3.89
C LEU A 50 8.14 1.07 -4.04
N ILE A 51 7.19 0.30 -3.50
CA ILE A 51 7.16 -1.17 -3.56
C ILE A 51 6.36 -1.65 -4.78
N GLY A 52 5.33 -0.91 -5.17
CA GLY A 52 4.50 -1.28 -6.32
C GLY A 52 3.53 -0.17 -6.71
N TYR A 53 2.81 -0.39 -7.80
CA TYR A 53 1.81 0.55 -8.31
C TYR A 53 0.77 -0.18 -9.16
N SER A 54 -0.39 0.43 -9.37
CA SER A 54 -1.36 -0.06 -10.35
C SER A 54 -1.18 0.61 -11.71
N ASN A 55 -1.41 -0.16 -12.77
CA ASN A 55 -1.68 0.37 -14.10
C ASN A 55 -3.19 0.42 -14.29
N LEU A 56 -3.67 1.42 -15.04
CA LEU A 56 -5.10 1.56 -15.33
C LEU A 56 -5.48 0.88 -16.65
N LEU A 57 -6.76 0.57 -16.78
CA LEU A 57 -7.39 0.13 -18.02
C LEU A 57 -7.16 1.19 -19.13
N PRO A 58 -7.05 0.78 -20.42
CA PRO A 58 -6.77 1.71 -21.52
C PRO A 58 -7.76 2.88 -21.63
N LYS A 59 -9.02 2.65 -21.24
CA LYS A 59 -10.11 3.63 -21.31
C LYS A 59 -10.39 4.34 -19.98
N ALA A 60 -9.57 4.12 -18.94
CA ALA A 60 -9.75 4.78 -17.64
C ALA A 60 -9.81 6.31 -17.82
N PRO A 61 -10.80 7.01 -17.24
CA PRO A 61 -10.95 8.45 -17.39
C PRO A 61 -9.86 9.21 -16.61
N ARG A 62 -9.56 10.43 -17.06
CA ARG A 62 -8.85 11.40 -16.23
C ARG A 62 -9.85 11.97 -15.22
N SER A 63 -9.37 12.34 -14.06
CA SER A 63 -10.17 13.09 -13.10
C SER A 63 -10.54 14.45 -13.69
N ALA A 64 -11.82 14.81 -13.64
CA ALA A 64 -12.32 16.06 -14.21
C ALA A 64 -11.75 17.31 -13.50
N ASP A 65 -11.41 17.18 -12.22
CA ASP A 65 -10.89 18.28 -11.38
C ASP A 65 -9.46 18.72 -11.75
N SER A 66 -8.63 17.79 -12.20
CA SER A 66 -7.17 17.96 -12.31
C SER A 66 -6.62 17.58 -13.67
N GLY A 67 -7.41 16.88 -14.49
CA GLY A 67 -6.93 16.29 -15.74
C GLY A 67 -5.88 15.20 -15.54
N LEU A 68 -5.67 14.70 -14.31
CA LEU A 68 -4.71 13.65 -13.99
C LEU A 68 -5.41 12.30 -13.77
N PHE A 69 -4.65 11.21 -13.80
CA PHE A 69 -5.11 9.88 -13.43
C PHE A 69 -4.85 9.64 -11.95
N ALA A 70 -5.83 9.12 -11.22
CA ALA A 70 -5.62 8.56 -9.90
C ALA A 70 -5.08 7.13 -10.06
N ARG A 71 -3.89 6.86 -9.54
CA ARG A 71 -3.25 5.54 -9.57
C ARG A 71 -2.82 5.14 -8.17
N ARG A 72 -3.08 3.89 -7.81
CA ARG A 72 -2.67 3.38 -6.51
C ARG A 72 -1.18 3.11 -6.52
N THR A 73 -0.50 3.55 -5.48
CA THR A 73 0.89 3.26 -5.20
C THR A 73 1.02 2.56 -3.86
N PHE A 74 1.97 1.63 -3.79
CA PHE A 74 2.30 0.86 -2.61
C PHE A 74 3.71 1.21 -2.18
N TYR A 75 3.90 1.55 -0.91
CA TYR A 75 5.16 2.10 -0.43
C TYR A 75 5.45 1.70 1.02
N LEU A 76 6.71 1.88 1.42
CA LEU A 76 7.16 1.76 2.81
C LEU A 76 7.99 2.98 3.20
N LEU A 77 7.70 3.55 4.37
CA LEU A 77 8.52 4.57 4.99
C LEU A 77 9.71 3.95 5.73
N PRO A 78 10.81 4.69 5.96
CA PRO A 78 12.01 4.15 6.60
C PRO A 78 11.80 3.51 7.98
N HIS A 79 10.77 3.92 8.71
CA HIS A 79 10.43 3.44 10.06
C HIS A 79 9.35 2.34 10.08
N ASP A 80 8.85 1.91 8.92
CA ASP A 80 7.87 0.83 8.86
C ASP A 80 8.49 -0.52 9.24
N ARG A 81 7.71 -1.36 9.95
CA ARG A 81 8.16 -2.66 10.46
C ARG A 81 8.83 -3.54 9.40
N PRO A 82 8.33 -3.66 8.15
CA PRO A 82 8.97 -4.48 7.13
C PRO A 82 10.39 -4.03 6.73
N ASN A 83 10.77 -2.77 6.98
CA ASN A 83 12.15 -2.31 6.74
C ASN A 83 13.07 -2.59 7.93
N ARG A 84 12.51 -2.84 9.12
CA ARG A 84 13.24 -2.96 10.39
C ARG A 84 12.53 -3.92 11.36
N PRO A 85 12.41 -5.22 11.03
CA PRO A 85 11.61 -6.16 11.83
C PRO A 85 12.18 -6.35 13.25
N ASP A 86 13.50 -6.22 13.42
CA ASP A 86 14.20 -6.44 14.69
C ASP A 86 14.41 -5.14 15.50
N ASP A 87 13.94 -4.00 15.01
CA ASP A 87 14.12 -2.71 15.70
C ASP A 87 13.17 -2.62 16.91
N PRO A 88 13.70 -2.62 18.15
CA PRO A 88 12.87 -2.58 19.35
C PRO A 88 12.06 -1.28 19.47
N GLU A 89 12.52 -0.20 18.82
CA GLU A 89 11.89 1.11 18.79
C GLU A 89 10.93 1.27 17.59
N CYS A 90 10.67 0.19 16.83
CA CYS A 90 9.72 0.23 15.72
C CYS A 90 8.32 0.64 16.23
N PRO A 91 7.75 1.77 15.76
CA PRO A 91 6.45 2.25 16.22
C PRO A 91 5.29 1.30 15.84
N TYR A 92 5.53 0.40 14.89
CA TYR A 92 4.57 -0.59 14.42
C TYR A 92 4.96 -2.01 14.83
N LYS A 93 5.64 -2.19 15.97
CA LYS A 93 5.88 -3.54 16.52
C LYS A 93 4.57 -4.31 16.75
N VAL A 94 3.52 -3.59 17.16
CA VAL A 94 2.14 -4.06 17.25
C VAL A 94 1.26 -3.09 16.46
N GLY A 95 0.27 -3.62 15.75
CA GLY A 95 -0.56 -2.86 14.82
C GLY A 95 0.15 -2.56 13.50
N SER A 96 -0.49 -1.70 12.71
CA SER A 96 0.03 -1.20 11.43
C SER A 96 -0.58 0.17 11.10
N PRO A 97 0.08 0.99 10.26
CA PRO A 97 -0.48 2.27 9.80
C PRO A 97 -1.89 2.12 9.24
N LEU A 98 -2.74 3.15 9.32
CA LEU A 98 -4.15 3.06 8.87
C LEU A 98 -4.26 2.60 7.41
N GLU A 99 -3.38 3.10 6.56
CA GLU A 99 -3.27 2.81 5.14
C GLU A 99 -2.55 1.48 4.82
N ALA A 100 -2.10 0.74 5.83
CA ALA A 100 -1.37 -0.50 5.63
C ALA A 100 -2.31 -1.67 5.31
N VAL A 101 -1.93 -2.47 4.32
CA VAL A 101 -2.61 -3.71 3.91
C VAL A 101 -1.62 -4.85 3.72
N ASP A 102 -2.08 -6.07 3.88
CA ASP A 102 -1.31 -7.28 3.55
C ASP A 102 -1.18 -7.38 2.01
N PRO A 103 0.05 -7.38 1.46
CA PRO A 103 0.27 -7.46 0.01
C PRO A 103 -0.39 -8.68 -0.63
N ARG A 104 -0.56 -9.78 0.12
CA ARG A 104 -1.18 -11.03 -0.37
C ARG A 104 -2.67 -10.91 -0.64
N THR A 105 -3.29 -9.84 -0.15
CA THR A 105 -4.73 -9.56 -0.32
C THR A 105 -5.00 -8.48 -1.37
N VAL A 106 -3.94 -7.92 -1.95
CA VAL A 106 -4.04 -6.84 -2.93
C VAL A 106 -4.38 -7.43 -4.29
N GLU A 107 -5.50 -6.97 -4.84
CA GLU A 107 -5.95 -7.26 -6.20
C GLU A 107 -6.39 -5.96 -6.89
N PRO A 108 -6.33 -5.89 -8.24
CA PRO A 108 -6.91 -4.77 -8.98
C PRO A 108 -8.38 -4.56 -8.59
N GLY A 109 -8.74 -3.31 -8.30
CA GLY A 109 -10.13 -2.96 -7.94
C GLY A 109 -10.51 -3.22 -6.49
N LYS A 110 -9.65 -3.86 -5.68
CA LYS A 110 -9.90 -4.12 -4.26
C LYS A 110 -8.89 -3.39 -3.41
N THR A 111 -9.34 -2.76 -2.32
CA THR A 111 -8.46 -1.98 -1.42
C THR A 111 -7.39 -2.85 -0.73
N GLY A 112 -7.55 -4.17 -0.67
CA GLY A 112 -6.72 -5.05 0.16
C GLY A 112 -7.15 -4.98 1.62
N ALA A 113 -6.69 -5.93 2.44
CA ALA A 113 -7.16 -6.14 3.79
C ALA A 113 -6.03 -6.06 4.83
N LYS A 114 -6.41 -5.68 6.04
CA LYS A 114 -5.59 -5.84 7.24
C LYS A 114 -5.76 -7.26 7.78
N THR A 115 -4.74 -8.09 7.63
CA THR A 115 -4.66 -9.45 8.17
C THR A 115 -3.96 -9.46 9.53
N ALA A 116 -4.03 -10.59 10.24
CA ALA A 116 -3.25 -10.81 11.47
C ALA A 116 -1.75 -10.58 11.25
N ARG A 117 -1.22 -10.99 10.08
CA ARG A 117 0.17 -10.76 9.68
C ARG A 117 0.47 -9.27 9.56
N SER A 118 -0.34 -8.52 8.81
CA SER A 118 -0.13 -7.07 8.67
C SER A 118 -0.25 -6.35 10.01
N GLN A 119 -1.12 -6.83 10.90
CA GLN A 119 -1.35 -6.21 12.19
C GLN A 119 -0.32 -6.56 13.25
N ALA A 120 0.34 -7.72 13.19
CA ALA A 120 1.12 -8.28 14.30
C ALA A 120 0.43 -8.09 15.65
N THR A 121 -0.48 -9.00 15.99
CA THR A 121 -1.09 -9.01 17.33
C THR A 121 -0.01 -9.32 18.36
N ALA A 122 0.03 -8.58 19.47
CA ALA A 122 0.87 -8.95 20.59
C ALA A 122 0.45 -10.34 21.11
N GLU A 123 1.41 -11.24 21.33
CA GLU A 123 1.13 -12.44 22.11
C GLU A 123 0.68 -12.01 23.51
N ILE A 124 -0.58 -12.29 23.84
CA ILE A 124 -1.04 -12.18 25.22
C ILE A 124 -0.41 -13.39 25.93
N VAL A 125 0.73 -13.19 26.58
CA VAL A 125 1.25 -14.17 27.53
C VAL A 125 0.27 -14.16 28.71
N PRO A 126 -0.49 -15.25 28.97
CA PRO A 126 -1.36 -15.29 30.13
C PRO A 126 -0.49 -15.12 31.38
N ALA A 127 -0.90 -14.21 32.27
CA ALA A 127 -0.27 -14.09 33.58
C ALA A 127 -0.35 -15.46 34.26
N GLY A 128 0.81 -16.02 34.61
CA GLY A 128 0.96 -17.38 35.10
C GLY A 128 -0.01 -17.70 36.25
N SER A 129 -0.47 -18.96 36.24
CA SER A 129 -1.26 -19.59 37.31
C SER A 129 -0.47 -19.76 38.60
#